data_AF-A0A562STX9-F1
#
_entry.id   AF-A0A562STX9-F1
#
_cell.length_a   1.000
_cell.length_b   1.000
_cell.length_c   1.000
_cell.angle_alpha   90.00
_cell.angle_beta   90.00
_cell.angle_gamma   90.00
#
_symmetry.space_group_name_H-M   'P 1'
#
loop_
_entity.id
_entity.type
_entity.pdbx_description
1 polymer ?
#
loop_
_entity_poly.entity_id
_entity_poly.type
_entity_poly.pdbx_seq_one_letter_code
_entity_poly.pdbx_strand_id
1 'polypeptide(L)'
;MNVQEITLMSTAHNARTLGGVELESASDCLDAIGSGYSIQAVKFTLRKPEFMLSDLANPSRPVSMLSSADIQLYHELVRRALDAEGQELRSRLITGAGLNTEIALYGEDRESLLTEGRRIQERALHMFGLEQRLQIHNPFYARGIGKTRLLETLYAQTRAEYQALREELSPYYISEFQKYVNVFNLKCVYANHAIWQQLRQLGENFVFILNSGAAIYLSMVNATRPMPALFLEIHRQNDAYELFRRKNVDLLVRGEPDPAKSFVIIDIAYTGGSLLAARESIREHFGAHADVKTVGLFPKSYEAVKRLDYCVYAGRLIGVSERSFTPLNWHNELLFEHGVDDD
;
A
#
# COMPACT_ATOMS: atom_id res chain seq x y z
N MET A 1 -8.46 18.72 -40.12
CA MET A 1 -7.46 18.64 -39.03
C MET A 1 -7.16 20.06 -38.59
N ASN A 2 -7.55 20.44 -37.37
CA ASN A 2 -7.09 21.70 -36.78
C ASN A 2 -5.72 21.43 -36.18
N VAL A 3 -4.66 21.93 -36.83
CA VAL A 3 -3.32 21.98 -36.26
C VAL A 3 -3.29 23.18 -35.32
N GLN A 4 -3.14 22.94 -34.03
CA GLN A 4 -2.98 24.00 -33.04
C GLN A 4 -1.49 24.23 -32.84
N GLU A 5 -0.99 25.39 -33.28
CA GLU A 5 0.40 25.81 -33.06
C GLU A 5 0.60 26.18 -31.59
N ILE A 6 1.56 25.53 -30.92
CA ILE A 6 1.94 25.85 -29.54
C ILE A 6 3.33 26.50 -29.57
N THR A 7 3.43 27.67 -28.97
CA THR A 7 4.67 28.44 -28.84
C THR A 7 5.57 27.83 -27.77
N LEU A 8 6.84 27.56 -28.12
CA LEU A 8 7.86 27.11 -27.18
C LEU A 8 8.67 28.30 -26.63
N MET A 9 8.88 28.34 -25.30
CA MET A 9 9.86 29.21 -24.65
C MET A 9 11.06 28.38 -24.19
N SER A 10 12.17 28.42 -24.94
CA SER A 10 13.46 27.82 -24.58
C SER A 10 14.56 28.87 -24.64
N THR A 11 15.45 28.91 -23.65
CA THR A 11 16.58 29.86 -23.57
C THR A 11 17.74 29.49 -24.50
N ALA A 12 17.73 28.31 -25.13
CA ALA A 12 18.81 27.84 -26.03
C ALA A 12 18.48 28.00 -27.53
N HIS A 13 17.21 28.20 -27.87
CA HIS A 13 16.78 28.37 -29.26
C HIS A 13 15.72 29.49 -29.29
N ASN A 14 16.03 30.61 -29.96
CA ASN A 14 15.08 31.70 -30.24
C ASN A 14 13.67 31.15 -30.54
N ALA A 15 12.63 31.80 -30.00
CA ALA A 15 11.23 31.39 -30.07
C ALA A 15 10.85 30.87 -31.48
N ARG A 16 10.68 29.55 -31.60
CA ARG A 16 10.26 28.87 -32.83
C ARG A 16 9.00 28.06 -32.54
N THR A 17 8.05 28.14 -33.45
CA THR A 17 6.91 27.22 -33.52
C THR A 17 7.36 25.98 -34.29
N LEU A 18 7.30 24.82 -33.66
CA LEU A 18 7.57 23.53 -34.30
C LEU A 18 6.29 22.69 -34.24
N GLY A 19 5.95 22.04 -35.35
CA GLY A 19 4.93 20.99 -35.36
C GLY A 19 5.42 19.76 -34.61
N GLY A 20 4.47 18.95 -34.13
CA GLY A 20 4.76 17.70 -33.42
C GLY A 20 3.74 16.63 -33.75
N VAL A 21 4.03 15.39 -33.34
CA VAL A 21 3.12 14.26 -33.39
C VAL A 21 2.79 13.84 -31.95
N GLU A 22 1.52 13.66 -31.65
CA GLU A 22 1.11 13.04 -30.38
C GLU A 22 1.28 11.52 -30.51
N LEU A 23 2.05 10.92 -29.60
CA LEU A 23 2.35 9.50 -29.57
C LEU A 23 1.86 8.92 -28.25
N GLU A 24 1.11 7.81 -28.32
CA GLU A 24 0.51 7.17 -27.14
C GLU A 24 1.33 5.96 -26.63
N SER A 25 2.36 5.54 -27.36
CA SER A 25 3.18 4.38 -27.01
C SER A 25 4.66 4.74 -26.80
N ALA A 26 5.30 4.07 -25.85
CA ALA A 26 6.72 4.24 -25.58
C ALA A 26 7.59 3.74 -26.76
N SER A 27 7.15 2.71 -27.48
CA SER A 27 7.86 2.19 -28.66
C SER A 27 7.88 3.21 -29.79
N ASP A 28 6.73 3.77 -30.14
CA ASP A 28 6.63 4.79 -31.20
C ASP A 28 7.38 6.06 -30.80
N CYS A 29 7.40 6.39 -29.50
CA CYS A 29 8.19 7.49 -28.96
C CYS A 29 9.70 7.25 -29.14
N LEU A 30 10.19 6.04 -28.85
CA LEU A 30 11.60 5.68 -29.04
C LEU A 30 11.99 5.64 -30.53
N ASP A 31 11.12 5.13 -31.41
CA ASP A 31 11.36 5.13 -32.85
C ASP A 31 11.36 6.56 -33.44
N ALA A 32 10.45 7.42 -32.96
CA ALA A 32 10.43 8.83 -33.33
C ALA A 32 11.66 9.58 -32.81
N ILE A 33 12.09 9.33 -31.57
CA ILE A 33 13.34 9.89 -31.01
C ILE A 33 14.54 9.41 -31.82
N GLY A 34 14.59 8.12 -32.17
CA GLY A 34 15.62 7.55 -33.06
C GLY A 34 15.62 8.19 -34.46
N SER A 35 14.47 8.71 -34.88
CA SER A 35 14.28 9.47 -36.13
C SER A 35 14.49 10.98 -35.97
N GLY A 36 14.99 11.45 -34.82
CA GLY A 36 15.36 12.84 -34.58
C GLY A 36 14.28 13.75 -33.99
N TYR A 37 13.17 13.19 -33.49
CA TYR A 37 12.14 13.95 -32.80
C TYR A 37 12.59 14.33 -31.38
N SER A 38 12.10 15.46 -30.87
CA SER A 38 12.34 15.94 -29.50
C SER A 38 11.01 16.01 -28.74
N ILE A 39 11.01 15.62 -27.45
CA ILE A 39 9.81 15.67 -26.61
C ILE A 39 9.36 17.11 -26.42
N GLN A 40 8.11 17.41 -26.79
CA GLN A 40 7.53 18.75 -26.72
C GLN A 40 6.62 18.95 -25.50
N ALA A 41 5.87 17.92 -25.08
CA ALA A 41 5.00 17.96 -23.91
C ALA A 41 4.75 16.54 -23.36
N VAL A 42 4.45 16.43 -22.06
CA VAL A 42 3.97 15.20 -21.42
C VAL A 42 2.66 15.52 -20.69
N LYS A 43 1.60 14.76 -20.95
CA LYS A 43 0.30 14.91 -20.29
C LYS A 43 0.18 13.95 -19.13
N PHE A 44 -0.04 14.48 -17.93
CA PHE A 44 -0.31 13.68 -16.73
C PHE A 44 -1.79 13.81 -16.35
N THR A 45 -2.42 12.69 -16.01
CA THR A 45 -3.77 12.68 -15.42
C THR A 45 -3.66 12.23 -13.97
N LEU A 46 -3.95 13.15 -13.05
CA LEU A 46 -3.93 12.87 -11.62
C LEU A 46 -5.29 12.31 -11.18
N ARG A 47 -5.25 11.31 -10.30
CA ARG A 47 -6.46 10.78 -9.66
C ARG A 47 -6.94 11.74 -8.58
N LYS A 48 -8.25 11.78 -8.40
CA LYS A 48 -8.90 12.51 -7.30
C LYS A 48 -8.52 11.89 -5.95
N PRO A 49 -8.48 12.65 -4.85
CA PRO A 49 -8.31 12.11 -3.51
C PRO A 49 -9.41 11.10 -3.18
N GLU A 50 -9.04 10.09 -2.38
CA GLU A 50 -9.91 9.02 -1.94
C GLU A 50 -9.99 9.01 -0.40
N PHE A 51 -11.14 8.60 0.14
CA PHE A 51 -11.37 8.44 1.58
C PHE A 51 -12.09 7.13 1.87
N MET A 52 -11.49 6.34 2.77
CA MET A 52 -12.01 5.05 3.19
C MET A 52 -13.04 5.22 4.32
N LEU A 53 -14.30 4.86 4.05
CA LEU A 53 -15.37 4.85 5.04
C LEU A 53 -15.36 3.57 5.90
N SER A 54 -15.07 2.43 5.29
CA SER A 54 -15.00 1.14 5.98
C SER A 54 -14.06 0.18 5.25
N ASP A 55 -13.29 -0.59 6.01
CA ASP A 55 -12.32 -1.57 5.51
C ASP A 55 -12.43 -2.84 6.36
N LEU A 56 -12.81 -3.96 5.76
CA LEU A 56 -12.89 -5.25 6.45
C LEU A 56 -11.50 -5.86 6.70
N ALA A 57 -10.55 -5.62 5.80
CA ALA A 57 -9.22 -6.19 5.88
C ALA A 57 -8.34 -5.49 6.92
N ASN A 58 -8.58 -4.18 7.12
CA ASN A 58 -7.86 -3.36 8.10
C ASN A 58 -8.76 -2.29 8.75
N PRO A 59 -9.74 -2.68 9.60
CA PRO A 59 -10.67 -1.74 10.22
C PRO A 59 -9.94 -0.64 11.00
N SER A 60 -10.39 0.61 10.84
CA SER A 60 -9.86 1.74 11.61
C SER A 60 -10.45 1.77 13.03
N ARG A 61 -9.81 2.50 13.94
CA ARG A 61 -10.43 2.80 15.24
C ARG A 61 -11.70 3.64 15.05
N PRO A 62 -12.74 3.42 15.88
CA PRO A 62 -12.80 2.48 17.00
C PRO A 62 -13.16 1.03 16.62
N VAL A 63 -13.57 0.80 15.37
CA VAL A 63 -14.10 -0.47 14.84
C VAL A 63 -13.07 -1.60 14.89
N SER A 64 -11.77 -1.27 14.83
CA SER A 64 -10.67 -2.22 15.02
C SER A 64 -10.72 -2.94 16.37
N MET A 65 -11.47 -2.44 17.35
CA MET A 65 -11.60 -3.02 18.69
C MET A 65 -12.85 -3.89 18.83
N LEU A 66 -13.51 -4.26 17.73
CA LEU A 66 -14.75 -5.02 17.76
C LEU A 66 -14.54 -6.48 17.33
N SER A 67 -15.54 -7.33 17.59
CA SER A 67 -15.56 -8.70 17.09
C SER A 67 -15.69 -8.77 15.56
N SER A 68 -15.41 -9.93 14.94
CA SER A 68 -15.65 -10.14 13.50
C SER A 68 -17.07 -9.80 13.07
N ALA A 69 -18.06 -10.29 13.84
CA ALA A 69 -19.46 -10.07 13.57
C ALA A 69 -19.83 -8.59 13.66
N ASP A 70 -19.29 -7.89 14.65
CA ASP A 70 -19.51 -6.46 14.83
C ASP A 70 -18.83 -5.61 13.75
N ILE A 71 -17.63 -5.99 13.27
CA ILE A 71 -16.95 -5.35 12.14
C ILE A 71 -17.79 -5.50 10.86
N GLN A 72 -18.30 -6.70 10.59
CA GLN A 72 -19.16 -6.95 9.44
C GLN A 72 -20.45 -6.13 9.52
N LEU A 73 -21.10 -6.12 10.69
CA LEU A 73 -22.30 -5.32 10.92
C LEU A 73 -22.03 -3.83 10.73
N TYR A 74 -20.93 -3.29 11.28
CA TYR A 74 -20.55 -1.90 11.06
C TYR A 74 -20.36 -1.58 9.57
N HIS A 75 -19.71 -2.48 8.82
CA HIS A 75 -19.52 -2.32 7.38
C HIS A 75 -20.85 -2.21 6.62
N GLU A 76 -21.83 -3.05 6.96
CA GLU A 76 -23.18 -2.95 6.39
C GLU A 76 -23.88 -1.64 6.78
N LEU A 77 -23.73 -1.19 8.02
CA LEU A 77 -24.32 0.06 8.50
C LEU A 77 -23.71 1.29 7.83
N VAL A 78 -22.41 1.28 7.51
CA VAL A 78 -21.80 2.34 6.68
C VAL A 78 -22.45 2.40 5.30
N ARG A 79 -22.71 1.25 4.68
CA ARG A 79 -23.42 1.21 3.39
C ARG A 79 -24.83 1.78 3.52
N ARG A 80 -25.58 1.41 4.57
CA ARG A 80 -26.92 1.97 4.84
C ARG A 80 -26.89 3.46 5.14
N ALA A 81 -25.88 3.93 5.86
CA ALA A 81 -25.70 5.35 6.15
C ALA A 81 -25.45 6.14 4.87
N LEU A 82 -24.58 5.64 3.98
CA LEU A 82 -24.34 6.19 2.65
C LEU A 82 -25.60 6.13 1.77
N ASP A 83 -26.38 5.05 1.88
CA ASP A 83 -27.63 4.92 1.14
C ASP A 83 -28.66 5.98 1.57
N ALA A 84 -28.65 6.41 2.82
CA ALA A 84 -29.55 7.46 3.26
C ALA A 84 -29.09 8.88 2.85
N GLU A 85 -28.04 9.00 2.04
CA GLU A 85 -27.53 10.26 1.47
C GLU A 85 -28.06 10.51 0.04
N GLY A 86 -27.96 11.77 -0.40
CA GLY A 86 -28.38 12.18 -1.75
C GLY A 86 -27.58 11.53 -2.89
N GLN A 87 -28.14 11.56 -4.09
CA GLN A 87 -27.55 10.97 -5.30
C GLN A 87 -26.14 11.50 -5.60
N GLU A 88 -25.86 12.76 -5.27
CA GLU A 88 -24.56 13.39 -5.48
C GLU A 88 -23.43 12.72 -4.69
N LEU A 89 -23.65 12.34 -3.43
CA LEU A 89 -22.61 11.69 -2.63
C LEU A 89 -22.46 10.22 -3.01
N ARG A 90 -23.58 9.57 -3.38
CA ARG A 90 -23.58 8.19 -3.87
C ARG A 90 -22.80 8.03 -5.19
N SER A 91 -22.85 9.02 -6.09
CA SER A 91 -22.10 8.98 -7.36
C SER A 91 -20.57 9.06 -7.16
N ARG A 92 -20.12 9.48 -5.97
CA ARG A 92 -18.71 9.52 -5.57
C ARG A 92 -18.20 8.22 -4.97
N LEU A 93 -19.06 7.19 -4.86
CA LEU A 93 -18.66 5.86 -4.42
C LEU A 93 -17.66 5.25 -5.41
N ILE A 94 -16.52 4.80 -4.89
CA ILE A 94 -15.55 4.05 -5.68
C ILE A 94 -16.13 2.64 -5.91
N THR A 95 -16.32 2.28 -7.18
CA THR A 95 -16.87 0.99 -7.61
C THR A 95 -15.87 0.23 -8.47
N GLY A 96 -15.88 -1.10 -8.40
CA GLY A 96 -14.95 -1.96 -9.14
C GLY A 96 -14.93 -3.39 -8.64
N ALA A 97 -14.23 -4.26 -9.37
CA ALA A 97 -14.05 -5.65 -8.98
C ALA A 97 -13.25 -5.75 -7.67
N GLY A 98 -13.71 -6.58 -6.73
CA GLY A 98 -13.02 -6.82 -5.46
C GLY A 98 -13.31 -5.81 -4.35
N LEU A 99 -14.05 -4.73 -4.61
CA LEU A 99 -14.36 -3.71 -3.59
C LEU A 99 -15.42 -4.13 -2.55
N ASN A 100 -15.76 -5.42 -2.47
CA ASN A 100 -16.69 -5.90 -1.42
C ASN A 100 -16.08 -5.77 -0.02
N THR A 101 -14.74 -5.68 0.08
CA THR A 101 -14.03 -5.55 1.35
C THR A 101 -13.92 -4.12 1.84
N GLU A 102 -14.30 -3.13 1.02
CA GLU A 102 -14.11 -1.73 1.35
C GLU A 102 -15.23 -0.83 0.83
N ILE A 103 -15.46 0.28 1.52
CA ILE A 103 -16.38 1.31 1.09
C ILE A 103 -15.57 2.60 1.11
N ALA A 104 -15.39 3.23 -0.05
CA ALA A 104 -14.58 4.43 -0.19
C ALA A 104 -15.23 5.44 -1.14
N LEU A 105 -14.97 6.72 -0.88
CA LEU A 105 -15.44 7.84 -1.70
C LEU A 105 -14.25 8.53 -2.37
N TYR A 106 -14.46 9.15 -3.53
CA TYR A 106 -13.53 10.10 -4.11
C TYR A 106 -14.11 11.52 -4.13
N GLY A 107 -13.27 12.55 -4.15
CA GLY A 107 -13.71 13.96 -4.11
C GLY A 107 -12.78 14.91 -4.84
N GLU A 108 -13.15 16.17 -5.01
CA GLU A 108 -12.26 17.18 -5.61
C GLU A 108 -11.15 17.61 -4.65
N ASP A 109 -11.51 17.78 -3.38
CA ASP A 109 -10.61 18.21 -2.33
C ASP A 109 -10.66 17.27 -1.13
N ARG A 110 -9.52 17.18 -0.42
CA ARG A 110 -9.34 16.23 0.68
C ARG A 110 -10.13 16.63 1.94
N GLU A 111 -10.32 17.91 2.18
CA GLU A 111 -10.90 18.42 3.43
C GLU A 111 -12.42 18.24 3.47
N SER A 112 -13.10 18.59 2.39
CA SER A 112 -14.52 18.31 2.17
C SER A 112 -14.78 16.81 2.22
N LEU A 113 -13.97 16.01 1.50
CA LEU A 113 -14.12 14.56 1.48
C LEU A 113 -13.96 13.94 2.88
N LEU A 114 -13.02 14.43 3.69
CA LEU A 114 -12.84 14.01 5.08
C LEU A 114 -14.07 14.36 5.94
N THR A 115 -14.61 15.55 5.77
CA THR A 115 -15.77 16.04 6.54
C THR A 115 -17.02 15.22 6.20
N GLU A 116 -17.30 15.03 4.92
CA GLU A 116 -18.41 14.21 4.43
C GLU A 116 -18.27 12.76 4.88
N GLY A 117 -17.07 12.19 4.74
CA GLY A 117 -16.80 10.81 5.12
C GLY A 117 -16.94 10.56 6.62
N ARG A 118 -16.46 11.49 7.46
CA ARG A 118 -16.64 11.41 8.92
C ARG A 118 -18.11 11.47 9.32
N ARG A 119 -18.90 12.34 8.70
CA ARG A 119 -20.35 12.43 8.94
C ARG A 119 -21.06 11.09 8.67
N ILE A 120 -20.68 10.39 7.59
CA ILE A 120 -21.23 9.06 7.28
C ILE A 120 -20.80 8.04 8.35
N GLN A 121 -19.52 8.03 8.73
CA GLN A 121 -19.00 7.12 9.77
C GLN A 121 -19.69 7.37 11.11
N GLU A 122 -19.87 8.61 11.54
CA GLU A 122 -20.57 9.00 12.77
C GLU A 122 -22.02 8.51 12.75
N ARG A 123 -22.73 8.68 11.62
CA ARG A 123 -24.09 8.17 11.45
C ARG A 123 -24.14 6.64 11.58
N ALA A 124 -23.21 5.93 10.95
CA ALA A 124 -23.11 4.48 11.04
C ALA A 124 -22.81 4.02 12.48
N LEU A 125 -21.90 4.71 13.20
CA LEU A 125 -21.59 4.44 14.60
C LEU A 125 -22.78 4.68 15.52
N HIS A 126 -23.58 5.71 15.26
CA HIS A 126 -24.82 5.96 15.99
C HIS A 126 -25.85 4.85 15.75
N MET A 127 -26.04 4.42 14.49
CA MET A 127 -26.90 3.26 14.17
C MET A 127 -26.41 1.97 14.82
N PHE A 128 -25.09 1.82 14.96
CA PHE A 128 -24.44 0.65 15.54
C PHE A 128 -24.59 0.57 17.06
N GLY A 129 -24.74 1.71 17.74
CA GLY A 129 -24.79 1.77 19.21
C GLY A 129 -23.43 1.43 19.84
N LEU A 130 -22.35 2.00 19.31
CA LEU A 130 -20.95 1.66 19.63
C LEU A 130 -20.66 1.57 21.14
N GLU A 131 -21.18 2.51 21.93
CA GLU A 131 -20.93 2.59 23.39
C GLU A 131 -21.33 1.32 24.13
N GLN A 132 -22.30 0.56 23.62
CA GLN A 132 -22.79 -0.69 24.22
C GLN A 132 -21.98 -1.93 23.79
N ARG A 133 -21.13 -1.79 22.76
CA ARG A 133 -20.45 -2.91 22.08
C ARG A 133 -18.93 -2.86 22.14
N LEU A 134 -18.36 -1.73 22.57
CA LEU A 134 -16.92 -1.62 22.80
C LEU A 134 -16.50 -2.54 23.94
N GLN A 135 -16.04 -3.73 23.58
CA GLN A 135 -15.27 -4.55 24.48
C GLN A 135 -13.92 -3.85 24.71
N ILE A 136 -13.48 -3.78 25.98
CA ILE A 136 -12.16 -3.27 26.35
C ILE A 136 -11.13 -4.34 25.95
N HIS A 137 -10.89 -4.49 24.66
CA HIS A 137 -9.83 -5.35 24.17
C HIS A 137 -8.48 -4.64 24.29
N ASN A 138 -7.43 -5.41 24.51
CA ASN A 138 -6.06 -4.90 24.50
C ASN A 138 -5.73 -4.40 23.07
N PRO A 139 -5.35 -3.11 22.88
CA PRO A 139 -4.99 -2.57 21.58
C PRO A 139 -3.88 -3.31 20.84
N PHE A 140 -3.07 -4.10 21.55
CA PHE A 140 -2.04 -4.95 20.98
C PHE A 140 -2.60 -6.09 20.10
N TYR A 141 -3.86 -6.48 20.32
CA TYR A 141 -4.58 -7.51 19.57
C TYR A 141 -5.76 -6.92 18.77
N ALA A 142 -5.69 -5.63 18.44
CA ALA A 142 -6.74 -4.97 17.67
C ALA A 142 -6.90 -5.61 16.28
N ARG A 143 -8.13 -5.71 15.79
CA ARG A 143 -8.45 -6.24 14.46
C ARG A 143 -7.96 -5.35 13.32
N GLY A 144 -7.29 -4.24 13.59
CA GLY A 144 -6.79 -3.32 12.59
C GLY A 144 -5.54 -2.61 13.06
N ILE A 145 -4.67 -2.33 12.10
CA ILE A 145 -3.31 -1.85 12.32
C ILE A 145 -3.18 -0.52 11.58
N GLY A 146 -3.45 0.56 12.30
CA GLY A 146 -3.34 1.91 11.76
C GLY A 146 -1.89 2.38 11.63
N LYS A 147 -1.58 3.15 10.59
CA LYS A 147 -0.31 3.89 10.44
C LYS A 147 -0.30 5.17 11.29
N THR A 148 -0.34 5.00 12.61
CA THR A 148 -0.61 6.08 13.58
C THR A 148 0.54 6.37 14.54
N ARG A 149 1.56 5.51 14.62
CA ARG A 149 2.64 5.69 15.59
C ARG A 149 3.68 6.66 15.04
N LEU A 150 3.92 7.75 15.76
CA LEU A 150 4.88 8.77 15.35
C LEU A 150 6.31 8.22 15.34
N LEU A 151 7.06 8.53 14.27
CA LEU A 151 8.45 8.08 14.09
C LEU A 151 9.36 8.52 15.26
N GLU A 152 9.14 9.72 15.79
CA GLU A 152 9.91 10.26 16.93
C GLU A 152 9.74 9.43 18.20
N THR A 153 8.61 8.74 18.37
CA THR A 153 8.29 7.91 19.54
C THR A 153 8.81 6.47 19.47
N LEU A 154 9.51 6.12 18.39
CA LEU A 154 10.10 4.78 18.24
C LEU A 154 11.32 4.59 19.14
N TYR A 155 11.80 3.36 19.28
CA TYR A 155 13.05 3.12 19.98
C TYR A 155 14.23 3.77 19.23
N ALA A 156 15.26 4.17 19.97
CA ALA A 156 16.43 4.85 19.40
C ALA A 156 17.09 4.04 18.28
N GLN A 157 17.19 2.72 18.45
CA GLN A 157 17.70 1.81 17.44
C GLN A 157 16.86 1.84 16.16
N THR A 158 15.52 1.80 16.26
CA THR A 158 14.64 1.89 15.09
C THR A 158 14.77 3.23 14.37
N ARG A 159 14.96 4.34 15.10
CA ARG A 159 15.21 5.65 14.46
C ARG A 159 16.57 5.68 13.75
N ALA A 160 17.59 5.04 14.30
CA ALA A 160 18.89 4.90 13.65
C ALA A 160 18.79 4.08 12.35
N GLU A 161 18.04 2.96 12.38
CA GLU A 161 17.73 2.15 11.20
C GLU A 161 17.04 2.96 10.09
N TYR A 162 16.12 3.85 10.45
CA TYR A 162 15.48 4.75 9.49
C TYR A 162 16.46 5.74 8.87
N GLN A 163 17.35 6.35 9.66
CA GLN A 163 18.33 7.30 9.11
C GLN A 163 19.31 6.59 8.18
N ALA A 164 19.81 5.42 8.56
CA ALA A 164 20.67 4.61 7.71
C ALA A 164 19.98 4.26 6.37
N LEU A 165 18.72 3.80 6.41
CA LEU A 165 17.96 3.52 5.20
C LEU A 165 17.82 4.76 4.28
N ARG A 166 17.60 5.95 4.86
CA ARG A 166 17.53 7.20 4.08
C ARG A 166 18.87 7.56 3.46
N GLU A 167 19.96 7.42 4.21
CA GLU A 167 21.32 7.70 3.72
C GLU A 167 21.69 6.75 2.57
N GLU A 168 21.40 5.46 2.72
CA GLU A 168 21.63 4.42 1.71
C GLU A 168 20.79 4.66 0.43
N LEU A 169 19.55 5.11 0.56
CA LEU A 169 18.67 5.39 -0.58
C LEU A 169 18.93 6.76 -1.25
N SER A 170 19.51 7.73 -0.53
CA SER A 170 19.70 9.10 -1.03
C SER A 170 20.36 9.18 -2.42
N PRO A 171 21.40 8.39 -2.75
CA PRO A 171 22.04 8.41 -4.08
C PRO A 171 21.15 7.95 -5.23
N TYR A 172 20.04 7.25 -4.96
CA TYR A 172 19.11 6.74 -5.98
C TYR A 172 18.05 7.77 -6.39
N TYR A 173 17.89 8.86 -5.65
CA TYR A 173 16.86 9.87 -5.88
C TYR A 173 17.45 11.27 -6.10
N ILE A 174 16.70 12.10 -6.82
CA ILE A 174 17.04 13.50 -7.05
C ILE A 174 16.83 14.27 -5.73
N SER A 175 17.91 14.85 -5.20
CA SER A 175 17.95 15.51 -3.88
C SER A 175 16.78 16.49 -3.67
N GLU A 176 16.51 17.33 -4.67
CA GLU A 176 15.47 18.36 -4.68
C GLU A 176 14.04 17.79 -4.56
N PHE A 177 13.86 16.54 -4.98
CA PHE A 177 12.58 15.84 -5.01
C PHE A 177 12.42 14.76 -3.94
N GLN A 178 13.45 14.50 -3.13
CA GLN A 178 13.36 13.53 -2.02
C GLN A 178 12.20 13.87 -1.06
N LYS A 179 11.84 15.15 -0.89
CA LYS A 179 10.69 15.60 -0.09
C LYS A 179 9.31 15.11 -0.58
N TYR A 180 9.23 14.57 -1.79
CA TYR A 180 8.00 14.01 -2.37
C TYR A 180 7.96 12.48 -2.31
N VAL A 181 9.06 11.82 -1.97
CA VAL A 181 9.15 10.36 -1.90
C VAL A 181 8.86 9.90 -0.47
N ASN A 182 7.96 8.92 -0.31
CA ASN A 182 7.43 8.54 1.01
C ASN A 182 8.52 8.07 2.00
N VAL A 183 9.53 7.33 1.53
CA VAL A 183 10.59 6.79 2.39
C VAL A 183 11.45 7.88 3.04
N PHE A 184 11.56 9.06 2.44
CA PHE A 184 12.35 10.17 3.01
C PHE A 184 11.52 11.08 3.94
N ASN A 185 10.19 10.96 3.91
CA ASN A 185 9.26 11.87 4.60
C ASN A 185 8.28 11.12 5.51
N LEU A 186 8.73 10.00 6.06
CA LEU A 186 7.91 9.15 6.89
C LEU A 186 7.64 9.81 8.25
N LYS A 187 6.39 10.21 8.50
CA LYS A 187 5.96 10.77 9.79
C LYS A 187 5.48 9.71 10.79
N CYS A 188 4.76 8.72 10.28
CA CYS A 188 4.17 7.65 11.08
C CYS A 188 4.54 6.28 10.52
N VAL A 189 4.66 5.30 11.41
CA VAL A 189 4.71 3.87 11.10
C VAL A 189 3.43 3.20 11.63
N TYR A 190 3.29 1.91 11.37
CA TYR A 190 2.16 1.14 11.89
C TYR A 190 2.22 0.99 13.42
N ALA A 191 1.05 0.98 14.03
CA ALA A 191 0.86 0.83 15.48
C ALA A 191 1.49 -0.45 16.03
N ASN A 192 1.78 -0.47 17.34
CA ASN A 192 2.24 -1.69 17.99
C ASN A 192 1.12 -2.75 17.95
N HIS A 193 1.49 -3.98 17.57
CA HIS A 193 0.53 -5.04 17.31
C HIS A 193 1.21 -6.42 17.41
N ALA A 194 0.48 -7.44 17.88
CA ALA A 194 0.97 -8.80 18.04
C ALA A 194 1.50 -9.43 16.74
N ILE A 195 0.86 -9.07 15.62
CA ILE A 195 1.22 -9.54 14.28
C ILE A 195 2.71 -9.38 13.95
N TRP A 196 3.38 -8.33 14.47
CA TRP A 196 4.77 -8.08 14.12
C TRP A 196 5.70 -9.17 14.64
N GLN A 197 5.37 -9.75 15.80
CA GLN A 197 6.10 -10.88 16.36
C GLN A 197 5.78 -12.17 15.59
N GLN A 198 4.52 -12.39 15.21
CA GLN A 198 4.11 -13.54 14.40
C GLN A 198 4.79 -13.53 13.02
N LEU A 199 4.79 -12.40 12.34
CA LEU A 199 5.47 -12.22 11.06
C LEU A 199 6.98 -12.46 11.16
N ARG A 200 7.61 -12.05 12.27
CA ARG A 200 9.06 -12.28 12.49
C ARG A 200 9.43 -13.76 12.54
N GLN A 201 8.49 -14.63 12.91
CA GLN A 201 8.72 -16.06 13.05
C GLN A 201 8.60 -16.83 11.72
N LEU A 202 8.09 -16.19 10.65
CA LEU A 202 7.88 -16.86 9.36
C LEU A 202 9.18 -17.18 8.60
N GLY A 203 10.29 -16.51 8.94
CA GLY A 203 11.58 -16.72 8.30
C GLY A 203 12.70 -15.83 8.83
N GLU A 204 13.81 -15.81 8.10
CA GLU A 204 15.06 -15.19 8.51
C GLU A 204 15.42 -13.96 7.67
N ASN A 205 15.17 -14.02 6.35
CA ASN A 205 15.43 -12.93 5.42
C ASN A 205 14.12 -12.20 5.09
N PHE A 206 14.03 -10.91 5.40
CA PHE A 206 12.80 -10.15 5.15
C PHE A 206 12.95 -9.22 3.96
N VAL A 207 11.99 -9.26 3.05
CA VAL A 207 11.99 -8.46 1.83
C VAL A 207 10.82 -7.49 1.88
N PHE A 208 11.12 -6.21 1.67
CA PHE A 208 10.17 -5.11 1.69
C PHE A 208 10.16 -4.38 0.36
N ILE A 209 8.97 -4.06 -0.14
CA ILE A 209 8.82 -3.26 -1.36
C ILE A 209 8.85 -1.78 -0.97
N LEU A 210 9.70 -0.98 -1.60
CA LEU A 210 9.95 0.42 -1.26
C LEU A 210 8.67 1.28 -1.33
N ASN A 211 8.71 2.44 -0.67
CA ASN A 211 7.58 3.33 -0.32
C ASN A 211 6.69 2.82 0.82
N SER A 212 5.92 1.74 0.63
CA SER A 212 5.07 1.16 1.68
C SER A 212 5.90 0.38 2.71
N GLY A 213 6.84 -0.43 2.21
CA GLY A 213 7.63 -1.38 2.99
C GLY A 213 8.56 -0.76 4.02
N ALA A 214 9.01 0.48 3.83
CA ALA A 214 9.80 1.18 4.84
C ALA A 214 9.05 1.35 6.18
N ALA A 215 7.76 1.68 6.11
CA ALA A 215 6.93 1.80 7.32
C ALA A 215 6.68 0.44 7.99
N ILE A 216 6.56 -0.63 7.19
CA ILE A 216 6.37 -2.00 7.67
C ILE A 216 7.64 -2.48 8.37
N TYR A 217 8.79 -2.34 7.71
CA TYR A 217 10.11 -2.66 8.26
C TYR A 217 10.33 -2.02 9.62
N LEU A 218 10.14 -0.70 9.71
CA LEU A 218 10.36 0.03 10.97
C LEU A 218 9.39 -0.40 12.08
N SER A 219 8.14 -0.72 11.74
CA SER A 219 7.19 -1.27 12.71
C SER A 219 7.65 -2.64 13.23
N MET A 220 8.13 -3.53 12.36
CA MET A 220 8.66 -4.83 12.75
C MET A 220 9.91 -4.70 13.62
N VAL A 221 10.88 -3.87 13.21
CA VAL A 221 12.10 -3.62 13.99
C VAL A 221 11.76 -3.04 15.36
N ASN A 222 10.81 -2.11 15.45
CA ASN A 222 10.41 -1.56 16.73
C ASN A 222 9.75 -2.61 17.63
N ALA A 223 8.92 -3.49 17.07
CA ALA A 223 8.17 -4.48 17.86
C ALA A 223 9.02 -5.70 18.26
N THR A 224 10.11 -5.95 17.53
CA THR A 224 10.97 -7.11 17.71
C THR A 224 12.42 -6.65 17.95
N ARG A 225 13.26 -6.72 16.92
CA ARG A 225 14.66 -6.28 16.89
C ARG A 225 15.09 -6.14 15.42
N PRO A 226 16.22 -5.47 15.12
CA PRO A 226 16.76 -5.47 13.77
C PRO A 226 16.96 -6.88 13.21
N MET A 227 16.80 -7.01 11.91
CA MET A 227 16.85 -8.25 11.15
C MET A 227 17.45 -7.98 9.77
N PRO A 228 18.04 -8.98 9.10
CA PRO A 228 18.39 -8.87 7.70
C PRO A 228 17.18 -8.43 6.89
N ALA A 229 17.35 -7.35 6.13
CA ALA A 229 16.28 -6.73 5.37
C ALA A 229 16.76 -6.42 3.96
N LEU A 230 15.95 -6.80 2.99
CA LEU A 230 16.16 -6.53 1.58
C LEU A 230 15.06 -5.57 1.12
N PHE A 231 15.43 -4.57 0.34
CA PHE A 231 14.49 -3.61 -0.21
C PHE A 231 14.51 -3.67 -1.74
N LEU A 232 13.33 -3.81 -2.32
CA LEU A 232 13.11 -3.82 -3.76
C LEU A 232 12.28 -2.61 -4.15
N GLU A 233 12.63 -1.95 -5.25
CA GLU A 233 11.76 -0.95 -5.87
C GLU A 233 10.93 -1.62 -6.97
N ILE A 234 9.61 -1.67 -6.78
CA ILE A 234 8.69 -2.24 -7.77
C ILE A 234 7.63 -1.20 -8.08
N HIS A 235 7.63 -0.75 -9.33
CA HIS A 235 6.69 0.25 -9.80
C HIS A 235 5.49 -0.39 -10.47
N ARG A 236 4.34 0.26 -10.30
CA ARG A 236 3.14 -0.02 -11.08
C ARG A 236 3.08 0.96 -12.25
N GLN A 237 2.23 0.65 -13.24
CA GLN A 237 1.92 1.61 -14.29
C GLN A 237 1.48 2.95 -13.68
N ASN A 238 2.11 4.05 -14.14
CA ASN A 238 1.90 5.41 -13.67
C ASN A 238 2.34 5.69 -12.22
N ASP A 239 3.41 5.05 -11.75
CA ASP A 239 4.01 5.40 -10.47
C ASP A 239 4.77 6.72 -10.56
N ALA A 240 4.26 7.76 -9.90
CA ALA A 240 4.88 9.09 -9.89
C ALA A 240 6.27 9.10 -9.23
N TYR A 241 6.61 8.10 -8.41
CA TYR A 241 7.93 8.04 -7.78
C TYR A 241 9.07 7.83 -8.78
N GLU A 242 8.78 7.28 -9.97
CA GLU A 242 9.77 7.14 -11.04
C GLU A 242 10.32 8.50 -11.51
N LEU A 243 9.51 9.56 -11.43
CA LEU A 243 9.91 10.92 -11.83
C LEU A 243 11.01 11.51 -10.94
N PHE A 244 11.14 11.02 -9.72
CA PHE A 244 12.07 11.56 -8.73
C PHE A 244 13.38 10.76 -8.63
N ARG A 245 13.52 9.73 -9.48
CA ARG A 245 14.62 8.78 -9.45
C ARG A 245 15.81 9.25 -10.29
N ARG A 246 17.03 8.94 -9.83
CA ARG A 246 18.28 9.09 -10.59
C ARG A 246 18.72 7.78 -11.23
N LYS A 247 18.53 6.66 -10.53
CA LYS A 247 18.87 5.30 -10.98
C LYS A 247 17.99 4.26 -10.28
N ASN A 248 17.82 3.10 -10.89
CA ASN A 248 17.02 2.00 -10.34
C ASN A 248 17.61 1.51 -9.01
N VAL A 249 16.72 1.18 -8.07
CA VAL A 249 17.07 0.39 -6.88
C VAL A 249 16.72 -1.07 -7.16
N ASP A 250 17.65 -1.80 -7.77
CA ASP A 250 17.41 -3.21 -8.13
C ASP A 250 17.23 -4.08 -6.88
N LEU A 251 18.18 -4.02 -5.95
CA LEU A 251 18.11 -4.66 -4.64
C LEU A 251 19.01 -3.93 -3.64
N LEU A 252 18.45 -3.40 -2.56
CA LEU A 252 19.21 -2.85 -1.45
C LEU A 252 19.23 -3.87 -0.30
N VAL A 253 20.40 -4.40 0.03
CA VAL A 253 20.58 -5.39 1.10
C VAL A 253 21.12 -4.73 2.35
N ARG A 254 20.46 -4.97 3.49
CA ARG A 254 20.87 -4.50 4.81
C ARG A 254 21.06 -5.69 5.75
N GLY A 255 22.25 -5.77 6.35
CA GLY A 255 22.71 -6.95 7.07
C GLY A 255 23.22 -8.05 6.15
N GLU A 256 23.43 -9.24 6.70
CA GLU A 256 23.95 -10.41 5.98
C GLU A 256 22.81 -11.44 5.85
N PRO A 257 22.03 -11.44 4.76
CA PRO A 257 21.02 -12.47 4.53
C PRO A 257 21.70 -13.82 4.29
N ASP A 258 21.12 -14.90 4.82
CA ASP A 258 21.58 -16.27 4.58
C ASP A 258 20.77 -16.87 3.42
N PRO A 259 21.36 -17.07 2.21
CA PRO A 259 20.64 -17.57 1.05
C PRO A 259 20.07 -18.99 1.24
N ALA A 260 20.58 -19.77 2.21
CA ALA A 260 20.07 -21.09 2.53
C ALA A 260 18.79 -21.04 3.39
N LYS A 261 18.40 -19.85 3.87
CA LYS A 261 17.21 -19.62 4.70
C LYS A 261 16.05 -19.05 3.90
N SER A 262 14.87 -19.14 4.50
CA SER A 262 13.64 -18.68 3.87
C SER A 262 13.60 -17.15 3.74
N PHE A 263 13.08 -16.70 2.61
CA PHE A 263 12.79 -15.29 2.33
C PHE A 263 11.30 -15.03 2.55
N VAL A 264 10.99 -13.94 3.26
CA VAL A 264 9.61 -13.52 3.55
C VAL A 264 9.38 -12.15 2.95
N ILE A 265 8.56 -12.08 1.90
CA ILE A 265 8.20 -10.82 1.25
C ILE A 265 6.94 -10.27 1.88
N ILE A 266 6.98 -9.02 2.35
CA ILE A 266 5.85 -8.36 3.03
C ILE A 266 5.51 -7.03 2.34
N ASP A 267 4.26 -6.89 1.88
CA ASP A 267 3.73 -5.65 1.30
C ASP A 267 2.19 -5.59 1.41
N ILE A 268 1.61 -4.42 1.14
CA ILE A 268 0.16 -4.22 1.07
C ILE A 268 -0.39 -4.84 -0.23
N ALA A 269 -1.36 -5.75 -0.11
CA ALA A 269 -1.78 -6.60 -1.23
C ALA A 269 -3.09 -6.14 -1.91
N TYR A 270 -3.00 -5.22 -2.86
CA TYR A 270 -4.18 -4.85 -3.67
C TYR A 270 -4.54 -5.93 -4.69
N THR A 271 -3.61 -6.24 -5.59
CA THR A 271 -3.74 -7.30 -6.62
C THR A 271 -2.70 -8.41 -6.43
N GLY A 272 -1.73 -8.24 -5.53
CA GLY A 272 -0.59 -9.14 -5.36
C GLY A 272 0.47 -9.07 -6.47
N GLY A 273 0.33 -8.19 -7.47
CA GLY A 273 1.28 -8.10 -8.58
C GLY A 273 2.70 -7.70 -8.15
N SER A 274 2.83 -6.77 -7.20
CA SER A 274 4.15 -6.36 -6.68
C SER A 274 4.84 -7.48 -5.91
N LEU A 275 4.09 -8.28 -5.15
CA LEU A 275 4.60 -9.44 -4.42
C LEU A 275 5.12 -10.54 -5.35
N LEU A 276 4.43 -10.80 -6.46
CA LEU A 276 4.90 -11.73 -7.49
C LEU A 276 6.21 -11.25 -8.12
N ALA A 277 6.27 -9.98 -8.53
CA ALA A 277 7.49 -9.40 -9.10
C ALA A 277 8.67 -9.45 -8.11
N ALA A 278 8.42 -9.18 -6.83
CA ALA A 278 9.44 -9.30 -5.78
C ALA A 278 9.95 -10.74 -5.65
N ARG A 279 9.06 -11.74 -5.70
CA ARG A 279 9.43 -13.15 -5.62
C ARG A 279 10.34 -13.58 -6.76
N GLU A 280 10.01 -13.18 -7.98
CA GLU A 280 10.86 -13.49 -9.14
C GLU A 280 12.23 -12.80 -9.01
N SER A 281 12.27 -11.53 -8.59
CA SER A 281 13.53 -10.81 -8.36
C SER A 281 14.43 -11.47 -7.31
N ILE A 282 13.86 -11.99 -6.23
CA ILE A 282 14.60 -12.75 -5.21
C ILE A 282 15.16 -14.05 -5.78
N ARG A 283 14.38 -14.77 -6.59
CA ARG A 283 14.85 -16.01 -7.25
C ARG A 283 15.91 -15.76 -8.30
N GLU A 284 15.86 -14.62 -9.00
CA GLU A 284 16.92 -14.21 -9.92
C GLU A 284 18.23 -13.91 -9.18
N HIS A 285 18.17 -13.25 -8.02
CA HIS A 285 19.36 -12.88 -7.25
C HIS A 285 19.95 -14.05 -6.43
N PHE A 286 19.12 -14.87 -5.79
CA PHE A 286 19.55 -15.89 -4.83
C PHE A 286 19.40 -17.33 -5.36
N GLY A 287 18.88 -17.48 -6.58
CA GLY A 287 18.71 -18.77 -7.25
C GLY A 287 17.26 -19.24 -7.35
N ALA A 288 16.93 -19.95 -8.43
CA ALA A 288 15.57 -20.37 -8.76
C ALA A 288 14.90 -21.26 -7.67
N HIS A 289 15.71 -21.90 -6.83
CA HIS A 289 15.26 -22.78 -5.74
C HIS A 289 15.17 -22.09 -4.37
N ALA A 290 15.37 -20.76 -4.30
CA ALA A 290 15.19 -20.03 -3.06
C ALA A 290 13.77 -20.25 -2.50
N ASP A 291 13.69 -20.59 -1.21
CA ASP A 291 12.42 -20.71 -0.49
C ASP A 291 11.87 -19.31 -0.21
N VAL A 292 10.77 -18.95 -0.86
CA VAL A 292 10.18 -17.61 -0.78
C VAL A 292 8.72 -17.70 -0.39
N LYS A 293 8.39 -17.12 0.77
CA LYS A 293 7.03 -16.94 1.27
C LYS A 293 6.58 -15.51 1.01
N THR A 294 5.30 -15.37 0.67
CA THR A 294 4.66 -14.09 0.39
C THR A 294 3.59 -13.80 1.42
N VAL A 295 3.68 -12.61 2.02
CA VAL A 295 2.73 -12.11 3.02
C VAL A 295 2.08 -10.84 2.50
N GLY A 296 0.78 -10.90 2.28
CA GLY A 296 -0.02 -9.74 1.92
C GLY A 296 -0.66 -9.09 3.15
N LEU A 297 -0.33 -7.83 3.41
CA LEU A 297 -1.06 -7.03 4.40
C LEU A 297 -2.36 -6.54 3.77
N PHE A 298 -3.47 -6.80 4.47
CA PHE A 298 -4.80 -6.24 4.20
C PHE A 298 -5.25 -6.46 2.75
N PRO A 299 -5.32 -7.71 2.27
CA PRO A 299 -5.61 -8.00 0.87
C PRO A 299 -6.98 -7.43 0.45
N LYS A 300 -7.04 -6.86 -0.75
CA LYS A 300 -8.22 -6.14 -1.28
C LYS A 300 -8.97 -6.87 -2.38
N SER A 301 -8.46 -8.01 -2.83
CA SER A 301 -9.10 -8.78 -3.88
C SER A 301 -8.85 -10.27 -3.71
N TYR A 302 -9.77 -11.07 -4.23
CA TYR A 302 -9.62 -12.52 -4.28
C TYR A 302 -8.35 -12.93 -5.04
N GLU A 303 -8.03 -12.22 -6.12
CA GLU A 303 -6.80 -12.42 -6.90
C GLU A 303 -5.53 -12.18 -6.09
N ALA A 304 -5.54 -11.17 -5.20
CA ALA A 304 -4.43 -10.96 -4.29
C ALA A 304 -4.26 -12.18 -3.37
N VAL A 305 -5.34 -12.66 -2.73
CA VAL A 305 -5.27 -13.79 -1.78
C VAL A 305 -4.68 -15.05 -2.42
N LYS A 306 -5.07 -15.39 -3.65
CA LYS A 306 -4.55 -16.57 -4.37
C LYS A 306 -3.04 -16.53 -4.66
N ARG A 307 -2.41 -15.35 -4.55
CA ARG A 307 -0.99 -15.14 -4.84
C ARG A 307 -0.14 -15.13 -3.57
N LEU A 308 -0.74 -15.38 -2.41
CA LEU A 308 -0.10 -15.30 -1.12
C LEU A 308 0.07 -16.68 -0.50
N ASP A 309 1.10 -16.81 0.33
CA ASP A 309 1.22 -17.94 1.27
C ASP A 309 0.50 -17.60 2.57
N TYR A 310 0.63 -16.34 3.02
CA TYR A 310 -0.04 -15.80 4.20
C TYR A 310 -0.67 -14.44 3.91
N CYS A 311 -1.70 -14.09 4.68
CA CYS A 311 -2.19 -12.72 4.72
C CYS A 311 -2.40 -12.25 6.16
N VAL A 312 -2.30 -10.93 6.33
CA VAL A 312 -2.79 -10.26 7.54
C VAL A 312 -4.17 -9.70 7.24
N TYR A 313 -5.20 -10.29 7.83
CA TYR A 313 -6.59 -9.88 7.65
C TYR A 313 -7.24 -9.65 9.00
N ALA A 314 -7.85 -8.48 9.18
CA ALA A 314 -8.46 -8.08 10.45
C ALA A 314 -7.53 -8.32 11.67
N GLY A 315 -6.24 -7.96 11.52
CA GLY A 315 -5.23 -8.11 12.57
C GLY A 315 -4.74 -9.54 12.83
N ARG A 316 -5.19 -10.54 12.08
CA ARG A 316 -4.75 -11.95 12.22
C ARG A 316 -3.82 -12.37 11.09
N LEU A 317 -2.81 -13.17 11.42
CA LEU A 317 -2.00 -13.89 10.44
C LEU A 317 -2.73 -15.17 10.05
N ILE A 318 -2.99 -15.36 8.76
CA ILE A 318 -3.72 -16.52 8.23
C ILE A 318 -2.91 -17.12 7.10
N GLY A 319 -2.61 -18.42 7.15
CA GLY A 319 -2.07 -19.17 6.01
C GLY A 319 -3.17 -19.43 4.98
N VAL A 320 -2.96 -19.05 3.73
CA VAL A 320 -4.00 -19.04 2.69
C VAL A 320 -3.72 -19.98 1.50
N SER A 321 -2.47 -20.44 1.33
CA SER A 321 -2.07 -21.28 0.19
C SER A 321 -2.79 -22.64 0.13
N GLU A 322 -3.18 -23.20 1.27
CA GLU A 322 -3.83 -24.51 1.37
C GLU A 322 -5.37 -24.42 1.49
N ARG A 323 -5.93 -23.20 1.47
CA ARG A 323 -7.36 -22.96 1.72
C ARG A 323 -8.15 -22.79 0.42
N SER A 324 -9.36 -23.33 0.39
CA SER A 324 -10.27 -23.22 -0.75
C SER A 324 -11.30 -22.12 -0.52
N PHE A 325 -10.96 -20.90 -0.93
CA PHE A 325 -11.87 -19.76 -0.89
C PHE A 325 -12.69 -19.63 -2.19
N THR A 326 -13.81 -18.91 -2.13
CA THR A 326 -14.57 -18.52 -3.33
C THR A 326 -14.47 -17.01 -3.61
N PRO A 327 -14.57 -16.56 -4.88
CA PRO A 327 -14.59 -15.13 -5.21
C PRO A 327 -15.66 -14.33 -4.46
N LEU A 328 -16.77 -14.98 -4.11
CA LEU A 328 -17.91 -14.36 -3.43
C LEU A 328 -17.70 -14.21 -1.93
N ASN A 329 -17.04 -15.17 -1.25
CA ASN A 329 -17.08 -15.26 0.20
C ASN A 329 -15.70 -15.21 0.90
N TRP A 330 -14.60 -15.18 0.15
CA TRP A 330 -13.23 -15.20 0.70
C TRP A 330 -13.01 -14.21 1.86
N HIS A 331 -13.57 -13.00 1.76
CA HIS A 331 -13.38 -11.93 2.74
C HIS A 331 -14.12 -12.20 4.05
N ASN A 332 -15.31 -12.81 4.00
CA ASN A 332 -16.03 -13.22 5.20
C ASN A 332 -15.28 -14.37 5.86
N GLU A 333 -14.87 -15.38 5.09
CA GLU A 333 -14.08 -16.49 5.62
C GLU A 333 -12.83 -15.99 6.35
N LEU A 334 -12.04 -15.11 5.73
CA LEU A 334 -10.87 -14.50 6.37
C LEU A 334 -11.22 -13.65 7.61
N LEU A 335 -12.37 -12.97 7.61
CA LEU A 335 -12.80 -12.16 8.76
C LEU A 335 -13.15 -13.05 9.97
N PHE A 336 -13.74 -14.21 9.76
CA PHE A 336 -14.14 -15.13 10.83
C PHE A 336 -13.06 -16.14 11.21
N GLU A 337 -12.02 -16.30 10.38
CA GLU A 337 -10.94 -17.25 10.60
C GLU A 337 -10.11 -16.97 11.87
N HIS A 338 -9.71 -18.03 12.57
CA HIS A 338 -8.77 -17.97 13.69
C HIS A 338 -7.32 -17.81 13.19
N GLY A 339 -6.49 -17.03 13.90
CA GLY A 339 -5.09 -16.82 13.53
C GLY A 339 -4.25 -18.08 13.75
N VAL A 340 -3.04 -18.12 13.16
CA VAL A 340 -2.11 -19.27 13.29
C VAL A 340 -1.75 -19.64 14.75
N ASP A 341 -1.93 -18.72 15.70
CA ASP A 341 -1.63 -18.93 17.14
C ASP A 341 -2.87 -18.85 18.06
N ASP A 342 -4.10 -18.92 17.51
CA ASP A 342 -5.34 -18.83 18.31
C ASP A 342 -5.82 -20.21 18.86
N ASP A 343 -5.03 -21.28 18.69
CA ASP A 343 -5.28 -22.66 19.18
C ASP A 343 -4.44 -23.05 20.41
#